data_AF-A0A0R2WYQ4-F1
#
_entry.id   AF-A0A0R2WYQ4-F1
#
_cell.length_a   1.000
_cell.length_b   1.000
_cell.length_c   1.000
_cell.angle_alpha   90.00
_cell.angle_beta   90.00
_cell.angle_gamma   90.00
#
_symmetry.space_group_name_H-M   'P 1'
#
loop_
_entity.id
_entity.type
_entity.pdbx_description
1 polymer ?
#
loop_
_entity_poly.entity_id
_entity_poly.type
_entity_poly.pdbx_seq_one_letter_code
_entity_poly.pdbx_strand_id
1 'polypeptide(L)'
;MCLATLRPDGFAGYETEEKAAQIITKALSYAGGAITVNADISNGGFLRVKVLSENGKEIAVSKVLSANLINSELQFDKKIEAGSVKLVFDFVKAKLYSFDIL
;
A
#
# COMPACT_ATOMS: atom_id res chain seq x y z
N MET A 1 14.10 12.96 -4.20
CA MET A 1 13.73 12.47 -5.55
C MET A 1 13.12 11.08 -5.39
N CYS A 2 12.26 10.59 -6.28
CA CYS A 2 11.67 9.24 -6.16
C CYS A 2 12.27 8.30 -7.21
N LEU A 3 13.05 7.30 -6.75
CA LEU A 3 13.62 6.26 -7.61
C LEU A 3 12.63 5.11 -7.74
N ALA A 4 12.32 4.73 -8.98
CA ALA A 4 11.40 3.64 -9.31
C ALA A 4 12.18 2.47 -9.93
N THR A 5 12.23 1.30 -9.29
CA THR A 5 12.82 0.08 -9.89
C THR A 5 11.72 -0.89 -10.29
N LEU A 6 11.47 -1.00 -11.59
CA LEU A 6 10.38 -1.79 -12.20
C LEU A 6 10.70 -3.30 -12.20
N ARG A 7 9.82 -4.12 -11.60
CA ARG A 7 9.79 -5.58 -11.65
C ARG A 7 9.12 -6.04 -12.97
N PRO A 8 9.47 -7.22 -13.54
CA PRO A 8 8.83 -7.75 -14.75
C PRO A 8 7.28 -7.85 -14.69
N ASP A 9 6.69 -7.92 -13.50
CA ASP A 9 5.24 -7.88 -13.27
C ASP A 9 4.60 -6.49 -13.41
N GLY A 10 5.41 -5.44 -13.66
CA GLY A 10 4.95 -4.07 -13.88
C GLY A 10 4.81 -3.21 -12.62
N PHE A 11 5.28 -3.68 -11.46
CA PHE A 11 5.35 -2.88 -10.22
C PHE A 11 6.74 -2.26 -10.06
N ALA A 12 6.84 -0.99 -9.67
CA ALA A 12 8.12 -0.36 -9.33
C ALA A 12 8.23 -0.11 -7.82
N GLY A 13 9.38 -0.38 -7.20
CA GLY A 13 9.61 0.04 -5.81
C GLY A 13 9.79 1.57 -5.74
N TYR A 14 9.15 2.26 -4.81
CA TYR A 14 9.16 3.73 -4.72
C TYR A 14 9.75 4.23 -3.38
N GLU A 15 10.56 5.28 -3.44
CA GLU A 15 11.21 5.92 -2.29
C GLU A 15 10.82 7.41 -2.17
N THR A 16 10.62 7.90 -0.94
CA THR A 16 10.43 9.32 -0.61
C THR A 16 11.33 9.73 0.56
N GLU A 17 11.96 10.90 0.45
CA GLU A 17 12.86 11.44 1.48
C GLU A 17 12.14 12.39 2.46
N GLU A 18 11.27 13.30 1.98
CA GLU A 18 10.60 14.30 2.85
C GLU A 18 9.13 14.58 2.49
N LYS A 19 8.74 14.41 1.23
CA LYS A 19 7.37 14.69 0.77
C LYS A 19 6.52 13.43 0.80
N ALA A 20 5.26 13.56 1.21
CA ALA A 20 4.30 12.48 1.10
C ALA A 20 4.19 12.02 -0.36
N ALA A 21 4.32 10.71 -0.56
CA ALA A 21 4.08 10.06 -1.82
C ALA A 21 2.78 9.26 -1.74
N GLN A 22 2.10 9.18 -2.87
CA GLN A 22 0.91 8.38 -3.04
C GLN A 22 1.08 7.47 -4.26
N ILE A 23 0.85 6.18 -4.08
CA ILE A 23 0.76 5.21 -5.17
C ILE A 23 -0.66 4.68 -5.21
N ILE A 24 -1.25 4.66 -6.41
CA ILE A 24 -2.57 4.08 -6.64
C ILE A 24 -2.40 2.90 -7.58
N THR A 25 -2.86 1.72 -7.18
CA THR A 25 -2.84 0.55 -8.06
C THR A 25 -3.89 0.68 -9.16
N LYS A 26 -3.72 -0.11 -10.23
CA LYS A 26 -4.85 -0.45 -11.09
C LYS A 26 -5.92 -1.18 -10.28
N ALA A 27 -7.12 -1.33 -10.87
CA ALA A 27 -8.14 -2.16 -10.26
C ALA A 27 -7.63 -3.61 -10.14
N LEU A 28 -7.77 -4.17 -8.94
CA LEU A 28 -7.37 -5.52 -8.56
C LEU A 28 -8.62 -6.29 -8.16
N SER A 29 -8.70 -7.55 -8.58
CA SER A 29 -9.71 -8.48 -8.09
C SER A 29 -9.35 -8.90 -6.66
N TYR A 30 -10.22 -8.61 -5.71
CA TYR A 30 -10.04 -8.93 -4.30
C TYR A 30 -11.13 -9.89 -3.83
N ALA A 31 -10.74 -11.01 -3.23
CA ALA A 31 -11.65 -12.08 -2.81
C ALA A 31 -11.75 -12.24 -1.28
N GLY A 32 -11.38 -11.21 -0.50
CA GLY A 32 -11.36 -11.29 0.97
C GLY A 32 -10.03 -11.77 1.56
N GLY A 33 -8.96 -11.73 0.75
CA GLY A 33 -7.62 -12.16 1.10
C GLY A 33 -6.85 -11.23 2.05
N ALA A 34 -5.78 -11.74 2.63
CA ALA A 34 -4.87 -10.92 3.44
C ALA A 34 -4.03 -10.04 2.52
N ILE A 35 -3.97 -8.73 2.80
CA ILE A 35 -3.10 -7.81 2.05
C ILE A 35 -1.82 -7.66 2.84
N THR A 36 -0.70 -8.08 2.25
CA THR A 36 0.62 -7.98 2.88
C THR A 36 1.48 -6.94 2.16
N VAL A 37 2.40 -6.33 2.90
CA VAL A 37 3.33 -5.33 2.36
C VAL A 37 4.75 -5.56 2.85
N ASN A 38 5.70 -5.21 2.00
CA ASN A 38 7.12 -5.14 2.32
C ASN A 38 7.58 -3.69 2.17
N ALA A 39 7.99 -3.07 3.28
CA ALA A 39 8.42 -1.68 3.29
C ALA A 39 9.44 -1.41 4.41
N ASP A 40 10.42 -0.55 4.11
CA ASP A 40 11.28 0.04 5.13
C ASP A 40 10.77 1.43 5.48
N ILE A 41 10.55 1.70 6.77
CA ILE A 41 10.03 2.97 7.26
C ILE A 41 11.08 3.61 8.17
N SER A 42 11.62 4.75 7.73
CA SER A 42 12.63 5.49 8.49
C SER A 42 11.99 6.24 9.67
N ASN A 43 12.81 6.66 10.64
CA ASN A 43 12.33 7.36 11.82
C ASN A 43 11.52 8.64 11.46
N GLY A 44 10.33 8.77 12.05
CA GLY A 44 9.37 9.83 11.74
C GLY A 44 8.64 9.66 10.40
N GLY A 45 8.77 8.51 9.75
CA GLY A 45 8.01 8.11 8.56
C GLY A 45 6.74 7.32 8.89
N PHE A 46 5.92 7.10 7.87
CA PHE A 46 4.77 6.23 7.98
C PHE A 46 4.37 5.62 6.64
N LEU A 47 3.59 4.54 6.71
CA LEU A 47 2.83 3.94 5.63
C LEU A 47 1.38 3.79 6.07
N ARG A 48 0.45 4.19 5.21
CA ARG A 48 -0.99 4.00 5.37
C ARG A 48 -1.57 3.54 4.04
N VAL A 49 -2.48 2.58 4.10
CA VAL A 49 -3.10 2.02 2.90
C VAL A 49 -4.60 2.24 2.96
N LYS A 50 -5.17 2.82 1.91
CA LYS A 50 -6.62 2.93 1.75
C LYS A 50 -7.07 1.99 0.65
N VAL A 51 -8.27 1.46 0.81
CA VAL A 51 -8.94 0.65 -0.21
C VAL A 51 -10.07 1.48 -0.78
N LEU A 52 -10.04 1.66 -2.10
CA LEU A 52 -11.09 2.29 -2.87
C LEU A 52 -11.89 1.22 -3.62
N SER A 53 -13.20 1.39 -3.68
CA SER A 53 -14.08 0.67 -4.60
C SER A 53 -13.80 1.08 -6.06
N GLU A 54 -14.31 0.33 -7.02
CA GLU A 54 -14.26 0.66 -8.46
C GLU A 54 -14.74 2.09 -8.76
N ASN A 55 -15.75 2.56 -8.04
CA ASN A 55 -16.30 3.91 -8.13
C ASN A 55 -15.42 4.99 -7.47
N GLY A 56 -14.23 4.65 -6.97
CA GLY A 56 -13.31 5.56 -6.29
C GLY A 56 -13.69 5.93 -4.86
N LYS A 57 -14.74 5.30 -4.30
CA LYS A 57 -15.17 5.51 -2.92
C LYS A 57 -14.26 4.77 -1.95
N GLU A 58 -13.78 5.45 -0.91
CA GLU A 58 -13.05 4.81 0.19
C GLU A 58 -13.96 3.83 0.95
N ILE A 59 -13.53 2.57 1.05
CA ILE A 59 -14.27 1.49 1.72
C ILE A 59 -13.58 0.98 2.98
N ALA A 60 -12.25 1.08 3.05
CA ALA A 60 -11.48 0.70 4.23
C ALA A 60 -10.14 1.45 4.30
N VAL A 61 -9.62 1.62 5.51
CA VAL A 61 -8.33 2.27 5.77
C VAL A 61 -7.51 1.44 6.74
N SER A 62 -6.23 1.24 6.43
CA SER A 62 -5.30 0.52 7.30
C SER A 62 -4.92 1.35 8.52
N LYS A 63 -4.50 0.64 9.58
CA LYS A 63 -3.70 1.25 10.64
C LYS A 63 -2.43 1.88 10.06
N VAL A 64 -1.97 2.94 10.70
CA VAL A 64 -0.72 3.60 10.35
C VAL A 64 0.42 2.74 10.83
N LEU A 65 1.37 2.45 9.93
CA LEU A 65 2.55 1.65 10.20
C LEU A 65 3.76 2.58 10.18
N SER A 66 4.61 2.50 11.21
CA SER A 66 5.77 3.38 11.41
C SER A 66 7.08 2.62 11.66
N ALA A 67 7.06 1.31 11.48
CA ALA A 67 8.22 0.43 11.61
C ALA A 67 8.42 -0.38 10.34
N ASN A 68 9.58 -1.01 10.19
CA ASN A 68 9.89 -1.86 9.05
C ASN A 68 8.93 -3.06 8.97
N LEU A 69 8.54 -3.40 7.75
CA LEU A 69 7.51 -4.39 7.43
C LEU A 69 8.08 -5.44 6.49
N ILE A 70 7.97 -6.71 6.89
CA ILE A 70 8.39 -7.86 6.11
C ILE A 70 7.21 -8.83 6.10
N ASN A 71 6.57 -8.99 4.94
CA ASN A 71 5.33 -9.75 4.74
C ASN A 71 4.26 -9.40 5.79
N SER A 72 4.19 -8.13 6.18
CA SER A 72 3.30 -7.69 7.25
C SER A 72 1.89 -7.54 6.73
N GLU A 73 0.94 -8.21 7.38
CA GLU A 73 -0.48 -8.08 7.08
C GLU A 73 -1.02 -6.71 7.50
N LEU A 74 -1.74 -6.07 6.59
CA LEU A 74 -2.41 -4.80 6.84
C LEU A 74 -3.71 -5.02 7.63
N GLN A 75 -3.81 -4.35 8.77
CA GLN A 75 -5.05 -4.33 9.55
C GLN A 75 -5.92 -3.14 9.12
N PHE A 76 -7.10 -3.44 8.58
CA PHE A 76 -8.09 -2.45 8.15
C PHE A 76 -9.14 -2.15 9.23
N ASP A 77 -9.68 -0.93 9.24
CA ASP A 77 -10.75 -0.53 10.16
C ASP A 77 -12.08 -1.24 9.88
N LYS A 78 -12.29 -1.63 8.61
CA LYS A 78 -13.49 -2.28 8.11
C LYS A 78 -13.14 -3.52 7.30
N LYS A 79 -14.09 -4.46 7.28
CA LYS A 79 -14.05 -5.59 6.36
C LYS A 79 -14.21 -5.07 4.94
N ILE A 80 -13.28 -5.44 4.07
CA ILE A 80 -13.34 -5.15 2.64
C ILE A 80 -14.21 -6.22 1.99
N GLU A 81 -15.25 -5.80 1.28
CA GLU A 81 -16.08 -6.73 0.52
C GLU A 81 -15.34 -7.20 -0.74
N ALA A 82 -15.61 -8.45 -1.16
CA ALA A 82 -14.99 -9.01 -2.35
C ALA A 82 -15.46 -8.25 -3.60
N GLY A 83 -14.54 -7.96 -4.52
CA GLY A 83 -14.82 -7.22 -5.74
C GLY A 83 -13.60 -6.58 -6.36
N SER A 84 -13.84 -5.62 -7.26
CA SER A 84 -12.83 -4.80 -7.92
C SER A 84 -12.44 -3.64 -7.00
N VAL A 85 -11.19 -3.62 -6.53
CA VAL A 85 -10.69 -2.61 -5.59
C VAL A 85 -9.40 -1.96 -6.09
N LYS A 86 -9.12 -0.74 -5.64
CA LYS A 86 -7.83 -0.06 -5.85
C LYS A 86 -7.19 0.18 -4.50
N LEU A 87 -5.90 -0.09 -4.39
CA LEU A 87 -5.12 0.20 -3.19
C LEU A 87 -4.42 1.54 -3.38
N VAL A 88 -4.51 2.38 -2.36
CA VAL A 88 -3.83 3.67 -2.30
C VAL A 88 -2.85 3.63 -1.15
N PHE A 89 -1.57 3.64 -1.47
CA PHE A 89 -0.48 3.67 -0.50
C PHE A 89 -0.05 5.11 -0.29
N ASP A 90 -0.32 5.66 0.89
CA ASP A 90 0.16 6.97 1.35
C ASP A 90 1.36 6.74 2.27
N PHE A 91 2.52 7.31 1.93
CA PHE A 91 3.73 7.10 2.71
C PHE A 91 4.68 8.29 2.70
N VAL A 92 5.46 8.42 3.77
CA VAL A 92 6.47 9.46 3.99
C VAL A 92 7.69 8.80 4.61
N LYS A 93 8.90 9.17 4.15
CA LYS A 93 10.17 8.62 4.70
C LYS A 93 10.16 7.09 4.71
N ALA A 94 9.61 6.50 3.67
CA ALA A 94 9.46 5.06 3.54
C ALA A 94 9.79 4.61 2.13
N LYS A 95 10.26 3.36 2.02
CA LYS A 95 10.49 2.65 0.77
C LYS A 95 9.50 1.52 0.69
N LEU A 96 8.57 1.58 -0.26
CA LEU A 96 7.63 0.49 -0.52
C LEU A 96 8.23 -0.43 -1.60
N TYR A 97 8.50 -1.69 -1.24
CA TYR A 97 9.13 -2.65 -2.13
C TYR A 97 8.12 -3.49 -2.91
N SER A 98 7.10 -4.01 -2.22
CA SER A 98 6.06 -4.85 -2.81
C SER A 98 4.81 -4.93 -1.93
N PHE A 99 3.72 -5.37 -2.54
CA PHE A 99 2.50 -5.78 -1.85
C PHE A 99 2.00 -7.08 -2.48
N ASP A 100 1.25 -7.86 -1.72
CA ASP A 100 0.64 -9.11 -2.17
C ASP A 100 -0.78 -9.26 -1.60
N ILE A 101 -1.62 -10.05 -2.28
CA ILE A 101 -3.00 -10.36 -1.87
C ILE A 101 -3.11 -11.88 -1.85
N LEU A 102 -3.16 -12.45 -0.64
CA LEU A 102 -3.19 -13.89 -0.37
C LEU A 102 -4.60 -14.46 -0.38
#